data_AF-A0A1S0YIS9-F1
#
_entry.id   AF-A0A1S0YIS9-F1
#
_cell.length_a   1.000
_cell.length_b   1.000
_cell.length_c   1.000
_cell.angle_alpha   90.00
_cell.angle_beta   90.00
_cell.angle_gamma   90.00
#
_symmetry.space_group_name_H-M   'P 1'
#
loop_
_entity.id
_entity.type
_entity.pdbx_description
1 polymer ?
#
loop_
_entity_poly.entity_id
_entity_poly.type
_entity_poly.pdbx_seq_one_letter_code
_entity_poly.pdbx_strand_id
1 'polypeptide(L)' 'MFTTRIVVDEVGGSQTAAGNALEALAEAGIITGAQLDKRTRAWRASDVLDLLDEFAEWMSRT' A
#
# COMPACT_ATOMS: atom_id res chain seq x y z
N MET A 1 1.04 3.61 5.04
CA MET A 1 -0.05 3.60 4.03
C MET A 1 0.35 4.53 2.89
N PHE A 2 0.03 4.21 1.64
CA PHE A 2 0.42 5.00 0.45
C PHE A 2 -0.79 5.29 -0.45
N THR A 3 -0.67 6.27 -1.36
CA THR A 3 -1.75 6.66 -2.29
C THR A 3 -1.29 6.47 -3.73
N THR A 4 -2.23 6.46 -4.67
CA THR A 4 -1.90 6.35 -6.11
C THR A 4 -0.96 7.46 -6.57
N ARG A 5 -1.04 8.66 -6.00
CA ARG A 5 -0.11 9.76 -6.32
C ARG A 5 1.33 9.43 -5.93
N ILE A 6 1.54 8.89 -4.72
CA ILE A 6 2.87 8.46 -4.27
C ILE A 6 3.45 7.42 -5.23
N VAL A 7 2.63 6.46 -5.69
CA VAL A 7 3.09 5.44 -6.65
C VAL A 7 3.53 6.05 -7.98
N VAL A 8 2.79 7.03 -8.50
CA VAL A 8 3.17 7.75 -9.71
C VAL A 8 4.49 8.50 -9.52
N ASP A 9 4.66 9.16 -8.38
CA ASP A 9 5.86 9.93 -8.08
C ASP A 9 7.11 9.03 -7.96
N GLU A 10 6.97 7.83 -7.37
CA GLU A 10 8.08 6.90 -7.12
C GLU A 10 8.41 5.96 -8.30
N VAL A 11 7.39 5.47 -9.00
CA VAL A 11 7.54 4.42 -10.03
C VAL A 11 7.42 5.00 -11.45
N GLY A 12 6.94 6.24 -11.58
CA GLY A 12 6.62 6.87 -12.86
C GLY A 12 5.35 6.32 -13.50
N GLY A 13 5.00 6.87 -14.67
CA GLY A 13 3.81 6.48 -15.43
C GLY A 13 2.60 7.39 -15.18
N SER A 14 1.41 6.92 -15.56
CA SER A 14 0.16 7.70 -15.46
C SER A 14 -0.64 7.31 -14.22
N GLN A 15 -1.45 8.23 -13.71
CA GLN A 15 -2.38 7.95 -12.59
C GLN A 15 -3.34 6.81 -12.90
N THR A 16 -3.81 6.69 -14.14
CA THR A 16 -4.68 5.59 -14.56
C THR A 16 -3.96 4.24 -14.52
N ALA A 17 -2.73 4.18 -15.03
CA ALA A 17 -1.95 2.94 -15.00
C ALA A 17 -1.62 2.51 -13.57
N ALA A 18 -1.20 3.46 -12.72
CA ALA A 18 -0.95 3.21 -11.31
C ALA A 18 -2.23 2.76 -10.58
N GLY A 19 -3.37 3.40 -10.84
CA GLY A 19 -4.66 3.01 -10.28
C GLY A 19 -5.04 1.57 -10.65
N ASN A 20 -4.98 1.23 -11.94
CA ASN A 20 -5.29 -0.12 -12.43
C ASN A 20 -4.36 -1.19 -11.82
N ALA A 21 -3.06 -0.89 -11.71
CA ALA A 21 -2.10 -1.80 -11.10
C ALA A 21 -2.40 -2.04 -9.61
N LEU A 22 -2.79 -0.99 -8.87
CA LEU A 22 -3.15 -1.09 -7.45
C LEU A 22 -4.43 -1.89 -7.24
N GLU A 23 -5.44 -1.72 -8.09
CA GLU A 23 -6.64 -2.56 -8.05
C GLU A 23 -6.27 -4.03 -8.34
N ALA A 24 -5.45 -4.31 -9.35
CA ALA A 24 -5.02 -5.68 -9.67
C ALA A 24 -4.24 -6.34 -8.52
N LEU A 25 -3.36 -5.59 -7.84
CA LEU A 25 -2.66 -6.08 -6.65
C LEU A 25 -3.62 -6.33 -5.48
N ALA A 26 -4.68 -5.53 -5.37
CA ALA A 26 -5.70 -5.73 -4.34
C ALA A 26 -6.58 -6.95 -4.62
N GLU A 27 -6.96 -7.17 -5.87
CA GLU A 27 -7.67 -8.37 -6.32
C GLU A 27 -6.83 -9.64 -6.10
N ALA A 28 -5.51 -9.54 -6.28
CA ALA A 28 -4.57 -10.63 -5.97
C ALA A 28 -4.35 -10.83 -4.45
N GLY A 29 -4.93 -10.00 -3.58
CA GLY A 29 -4.79 -10.08 -2.13
C GLY A 29 -3.44 -9.61 -1.59
N ILE A 30 -2.61 -8.95 -2.42
CA ILE A 30 -1.27 -8.47 -2.04
C ILE A 30 -1.37 -7.18 -1.24
N ILE A 31 -2.33 -6.31 -1.57
CA ILE A 31 -2.58 -5.06 -0.85
C ILE A 31 -4.07 -4.91 -0.53
N THR A 32 -4.38 -4.14 0.50
CA THR A 32 -5.75 -3.75 0.84
C THR A 32 -5.92 -2.25 0.62
N GLY A 33 -7.01 -1.86 -0.05
CA GLY A 33 -7.38 -0.46 -0.23
C GLY A 33 -8.44 -0.01 0.78
N ALA A 34 -8.24 1.14 1.42
CA ALA A 34 -9.26 1.82 2.22
C ALA A 34 -9.52 3.22 1.68
N GLN A 35 -10.77 3.64 1.69
CA GLN A 35 -11.16 4.95 1.20
C GLN A 35 -10.89 6.00 2.30
N LEU A 36 -10.02 6.98 2.01
CA LEU A 36 -9.73 8.08 2.93
C LEU A 36 -10.76 9.20 2.81
N ASP A 37 -11.16 9.50 1.57
CA ASP A 37 -12.20 10.49 1.28
C ASP A 37 -12.91 10.14 -0.05
N LYS A 38 -13.78 11.03 -0.55
CA LYS A 38 -14.55 10.80 -1.79
C LYS A 38 -13.68 10.61 -3.05
N ARG A 39 -12.43 11.07 -3.06
CA ARG A 39 -11.50 11.06 -4.18
C ARG A 39 -10.21 10.30 -3.90
N THR A 40 -9.85 10.13 -2.63
CA THR A 40 -8.58 9.53 -2.23
C THR A 40 -8.79 8.13 -1.68
N ARG A 41 -8.18 7.15 -2.33
CA ARG A 41 -7.99 5.79 -1.79
C ARG A 41 -6.55 5.62 -1.36
N ALA A 42 -6.37 5.01 -0.21
CA ALA A 42 -5.05 4.66 0.29
C ALA A 42 -4.91 3.14 0.39
N TRP A 43 -3.68 2.69 0.28
CA TRP A 43 -3.30 1.31 0.08
C TRP A 43 -2.28 0.88 1.13
N ARG A 44 -2.37 -0.37 1.55
CA ARG A 44 -1.45 -0.99 2.51
C ARG A 44 -1.23 -2.46 2.17
N ALA A 45 -0.01 -2.96 2.34
CA ALA A 45 0.30 -4.38 2.38
C ALA A 45 0.26 -4.80 3.86
N SER A 46 -0.81 -5.49 4.28
CA SER A 46 -0.99 -5.81 5.72
C SER A 46 0.05 -6.80 6.21
N ASP A 47 0.35 -7.80 5.41
CA ASP A 47 1.41 -8.79 5.64
C ASP A 47 2.79 -8.15 5.90
N VAL A 48 3.16 -7.15 5.11
CA VAL A 48 4.42 -6.41 5.29
C VAL A 48 4.40 -5.61 6.59
N LEU A 49 3.27 -4.97 6.92
CA LEU A 49 3.15 -4.22 8.18
C LEU A 49 3.23 -5.15 9.39
N ASP A 50 2.52 -6.28 9.34
CA ASP A 50 2.53 -7.28 10.40
C ASP A 50 3.95 -7.82 10.63
N LEU A 51 4.68 -8.12 9.54
CA LEU A 51 6.09 -8.53 9.62
C LEU A 51 7.00 -7.46 10.24
N LEU A 52 6.79 -6.19 9.89
CA LEU A 52 7.56 -5.09 10.45
C LEU A 52 7.26 -4.88 11.95
N ASP A 53 6.01 -5.08 12.36
CA ASP A 53 5.61 -5.04 13.76
C ASP A 53 6.25 -6.18 14.56
N GLU A 54 6.22 -7.42 14.03
CA GLU A 54 6.93 -8.57 14.62
C GLU A 54 8.44 -8.31 14.76
N PHE A 55 9.06 -7.72 13.74
CA PHE A 55 10.47 -7.36 13.77
C PHE A 55 10.78 -6.30 14.83
N ALA A 56 9.92 -5.27 14.95
CA ALA A 56 10.08 -4.23 15.96
C ALA A 56 9.94 -4.79 17.39
N GLU A 57 9.00 -5.71 17.62
CA GLU A 57 8.87 -6.41 18.89
C GLU A 57 10.11 -7.22 19.25
N TRP A 58 10.71 -7.91 18.28
CA TRP A 58 11.95 -8.67 18.49
C TRP A 58 13.12 -7.75 18.86
N MET A 59 13.27 -6.63 18.15
CA MET A 59 14.29 -5.61 18.43
C MET A 59 14.14 -5.01 19.83
N SER A 60 12.91 -4.82 20.31
CA SER A 60 12.67 -4.26 21.66
C SER A 60 12.98 -5.24 22.80
N ARG A 61 13.18 -6.53 22.52
CA ARG A 61 13.51 -7.56 23.52
C ARG A 61 15.02 -7.80 23.64
N THR A 62 15.84 -7.23 22.76
CA THR A 62 17.30 -7.40 22.68
C THR A 62 18.00 -6.15 23.20
#